data_AF-A0A7J8GMJ3-F1
#
_entry.id   AF-A0A7J8GMJ3-F1
#
_cell.length_a   1.000
_cell.length_b   1.000
_cell.length_c   1.000
_cell.angle_alpha   90.00
_cell.angle_beta   90.00
_cell.angle_gamma   90.00
#
_symmetry.space_group_name_H-M   'P 1'
#
loop_
_entity.id
_entity.type
_entity.pdbx_description
1 polymer ?
#
loop_
_entity_poly.entity_id
_entity_poly.type
_entity_poly.pdbx_seq_one_letter_code
_entity_poly.pdbx_strand_id
1 'polypeptide(L)'
;MGNTEILEKEPPESLSNGTSSNLEAAKRLAKRLYHLDRFKRSDVAKHLGKNNEFSKLVAEEYLKFFDFTGMTLDQSLRYFFKAFSLAGETQERERVLVHFSNRYFYCNPDTIASQDGVHCLTCAMMLLNTDLHGHNIGKKMTCQEFIANLQGVNEGGDFSKDLLKALYNSIKNEKLEWAADDEEKKKSPSEGTDEKANGTHPKTISRIGSTTNPFLDIPHDPNAAVYKSGFLARKIHADMDGKKTPRGKRGWKTFYAVLKGTVLYLQKDEYKPEKSLSEEDLKNAVSVHHALASKATDYEKKPNVLKLKTADWRVLLFQAQSPEEMQGWINKINCVAAVFSAPPFPAAIGSQKKFSRPLLPATTTKLSQEEQLKSHESKLKQITTELAEHRSYPPDKKVKAKEIDEYKLKDHYLEFEVCWAEV
;
A
#
# COMPACT_ATOMS: atom_id res chain seq x y z
N MET A 1 31.60 -56.53 53.97
CA MET A 1 30.47 -55.60 54.15
C MET A 1 30.62 -54.50 53.12
N GLY A 2 29.67 -54.36 52.20
CA GLY A 2 29.69 -53.37 51.13
C GLY A 2 28.41 -53.50 50.31
N ASN A 3 27.60 -52.45 50.37
CA ASN A 3 26.21 -52.35 49.96
C ASN A 3 25.97 -52.56 48.46
N THR A 4 24.80 -53.12 48.12
CA THR A 4 24.13 -52.93 46.83
C THR A 4 22.67 -52.57 47.11
N GLU A 5 22.38 -51.27 47.18
CA GLU A 5 21.02 -50.75 47.08
C GLU A 5 20.62 -50.71 45.61
N ILE A 6 19.53 -51.39 45.30
CA ILE A 6 18.84 -51.35 44.01
C ILE A 6 17.99 -50.08 44.02
N LEU A 7 18.39 -49.09 43.23
CA LEU A 7 17.63 -47.86 43.03
C LEU A 7 16.50 -48.13 42.01
N GLU A 8 15.27 -48.27 42.50
CA GLU A 8 14.07 -48.18 41.67
C GLU A 8 13.98 -46.78 41.05
N LYS A 9 13.76 -46.75 39.73
CA LYS A 9 13.67 -45.53 38.94
C LYS A 9 12.19 -45.25 38.64
N GLU A 10 11.60 -44.33 39.39
CA GLU A 10 10.28 -43.74 39.10
C GLU A 10 10.34 -42.74 37.92
N PRO A 11 9.19 -42.44 37.26
CA PRO A 11 9.13 -41.95 35.87
C PRO A 11 9.32 -40.42 35.74
N PRO A 12 9.52 -39.88 34.52
CA PRO A 12 9.84 -38.47 34.32
C PRO A 12 8.58 -37.59 34.33
N GLU A 13 8.29 -36.95 35.47
CA GLU A 13 7.45 -35.75 35.54
C GLU A 13 8.33 -34.49 35.41
N SER A 14 8.43 -33.87 34.22
CA SER A 14 8.88 -32.46 34.13
C SER A 14 8.60 -31.69 32.84
N LEU A 15 7.75 -32.19 31.91
CA LEU A 15 7.45 -31.46 30.67
C LEU A 15 6.15 -30.62 30.70
N SER A 16 5.32 -30.76 31.74
CA SER A 16 3.99 -30.10 31.80
C SER A 16 3.99 -28.69 32.41
N ASN A 17 4.96 -28.36 33.26
CA ASN A 17 4.91 -27.15 34.10
C ASN A 17 5.29 -25.85 33.35
N GLY A 18 6.09 -25.95 32.28
CA GLY A 18 6.47 -24.79 31.45
C GLY A 18 5.35 -24.32 30.53
N THR A 19 4.57 -25.26 29.97
CA THR A 19 3.48 -24.97 29.02
C THR A 19 2.28 -24.33 29.71
N SER A 20 1.94 -24.76 30.94
CA SER A 20 0.87 -24.17 31.74
C SER A 20 1.17 -22.73 32.17
N SER A 21 2.41 -22.45 32.59
CA SER A 21 2.86 -21.11 32.96
C SER A 21 2.80 -20.13 31.78
N ASN A 22 3.22 -20.58 30.59
CA ASN A 22 3.15 -19.78 29.36
C ASN A 22 1.71 -19.49 28.93
N LEU A 23 0.80 -20.45 29.08
CA LEU A 23 -0.62 -20.25 28.79
C LEU A 23 -1.26 -19.21 29.72
N GLU A 24 -0.99 -19.29 31.03
CA GLU A 24 -1.51 -18.31 31.99
C GLU A 24 -0.93 -16.91 31.75
N ALA A 25 0.35 -16.81 31.38
CA ALA A 25 0.95 -15.55 30.96
C ALA A 25 0.30 -15.00 29.68
N ALA A 26 0.01 -15.86 28.70
CA ALA A 26 -0.66 -15.49 27.46
C ALA A 26 -2.08 -14.96 27.72
N LYS A 27 -2.87 -15.65 28.55
CA LYS A 27 -4.20 -15.20 28.99
C LYS A 27 -4.16 -13.82 29.65
N ARG A 28 -3.22 -13.60 30.56
CA ARG A 28 -3.04 -12.29 31.23
C ARG A 28 -2.72 -11.18 30.22
N LEU A 29 -1.81 -11.44 29.29
CA LEU A 29 -1.45 -10.45 28.27
C LEU A 29 -2.62 -10.19 27.31
N ALA A 30 -3.30 -11.23 26.82
CA ALA A 30 -4.48 -11.12 25.98
C ALA A 30 -5.57 -10.26 26.63
N LYS A 31 -5.87 -10.50 27.91
CA LYS A 31 -6.85 -9.69 28.66
C LYS A 31 -6.43 -8.22 28.73
N ARG A 32 -5.16 -7.93 28.99
CA ARG A 32 -4.64 -6.55 29.05
C ARG A 32 -4.68 -5.86 27.68
N LEU A 33 -4.36 -6.58 26.62
CA LEU A 33 -4.46 -6.07 25.25
C LEU A 33 -5.92 -5.74 24.88
N TYR A 34 -6.87 -6.60 25.22
CA TYR A 34 -8.29 -6.40 24.90
C TYR A 34 -8.89 -5.19 25.62
N HIS A 35 -8.55 -4.98 26.88
CA HIS A 35 -9.00 -3.82 27.67
C HIS A 35 -8.12 -2.58 27.49
N LEU A 36 -7.09 -2.65 26.64
CA LEU A 36 -6.10 -1.58 26.43
C LEU A 36 -5.41 -1.11 27.73
N ASP A 37 -5.18 -2.04 28.68
CA ASP A 37 -4.51 -1.75 29.96
C ASP A 37 -3.01 -1.48 29.77
N ARG A 38 -2.67 -0.19 29.68
CA ARG A 38 -1.35 0.35 29.36
C ARG A 38 -0.88 0.03 27.94
N PHE A 39 -1.80 -0.24 27.01
CA PHE A 39 -1.52 -0.50 25.61
C PHE A 39 -2.33 0.44 24.71
N LYS A 40 -1.75 0.83 23.57
CA LYS A 40 -2.49 1.53 22.51
C LYS A 40 -3.11 0.52 21.55
N ARG A 41 -4.11 0.94 20.76
CA ARG A 41 -4.70 0.09 19.72
C ARG A 41 -3.67 -0.33 18.68
N SER A 42 -2.67 0.53 18.43
CA SER A 42 -1.54 0.24 17.55
C SER A 42 -0.54 -0.79 18.09
N ASP A 43 -0.56 -1.11 19.39
CA ASP A 43 0.33 -2.11 19.99
C ASP A 43 -0.24 -3.53 19.92
N VAL A 44 -1.57 -3.66 19.92
CA VAL A 44 -2.25 -4.96 19.86
C VAL A 44 -1.78 -5.78 18.64
N ALA A 45 -1.85 -5.22 17.43
CA ALA A 45 -1.42 -5.93 16.22
C ALA A 45 0.04 -6.40 16.28
N LYS A 46 0.94 -5.61 16.88
CA LYS A 46 2.36 -5.98 17.03
C LYS A 46 2.56 -7.16 17.97
N HIS A 47 1.69 -7.33 18.96
CA HIS A 47 1.74 -8.46 19.89
C HIS A 47 1.14 -9.72 19.30
N LEU A 48 0.08 -9.59 18.49
CA LEU A 48 -0.59 -10.74 17.86
C LEU A 48 0.14 -11.24 16.61
N GLY A 49 0.81 -10.34 15.89
CA GLY A 49 1.43 -10.60 14.60
C GLY A 49 2.86 -11.16 14.65
N LYS A 50 3.43 -11.52 15.81
CA LYS A 50 4.80 -12.06 15.88
C LYS A 50 4.85 -13.54 15.53
N ASN A 51 5.94 -13.97 14.89
CA ASN A 51 6.16 -15.37 14.55
C ASN A 51 6.86 -16.13 15.68
N ASN A 52 6.17 -16.33 16.81
CA ASN A 52 6.65 -17.19 17.91
C ASN A 52 5.47 -17.83 18.65
N GLU A 53 5.73 -18.94 19.36
CA GLU A 53 4.69 -19.72 20.04
C GLU A 53 3.91 -18.93 21.10
N PHE A 54 4.61 -18.07 21.86
CA PHE A 54 3.93 -17.24 22.87
C PHE A 54 2.96 -16.25 22.24
N SER A 55 3.33 -15.62 21.12
CA SER A 55 2.47 -14.71 20.35
C SER A 55 1.23 -15.43 19.80
N LYS A 56 1.38 -16.67 19.33
CA LYS A 56 0.25 -17.49 18.87
C LYS A 56 -0.72 -17.77 20.01
N LEU A 57 -0.22 -18.19 21.17
CA LEU A 57 -1.04 -18.40 22.38
C LEU A 57 -1.76 -17.11 22.81
N VAL A 58 -1.07 -15.97 22.79
CA VAL A 58 -1.66 -14.67 23.12
C VAL A 58 -2.78 -14.32 22.14
N ALA A 59 -2.58 -14.56 20.83
CA ALA A 59 -3.60 -14.31 19.82
C ALA A 59 -4.81 -15.23 19.97
N GLU A 60 -4.61 -16.52 20.22
CA GLU A 60 -5.69 -17.47 20.48
C GLU A 60 -6.52 -17.06 21.71
N GLU A 61 -5.87 -16.69 22.83
CA GLU A 61 -6.57 -16.21 24.02
C GLU A 61 -7.23 -14.84 23.81
N TYR A 62 -6.62 -13.95 23.01
CA TYR A 62 -7.19 -12.63 22.70
C TYR A 62 -8.46 -12.77 21.84
N LEU A 63 -8.47 -13.68 20.85
CA LEU A 63 -9.62 -13.90 19.99
C LEU A 63 -10.83 -14.50 20.73
N LYS A 64 -10.63 -15.15 21.89
CA LYS A 64 -11.74 -15.66 22.73
C LYS A 64 -12.64 -14.56 23.29
N PHE A 65 -12.17 -13.32 23.38
CA PHE A 65 -12.99 -12.17 23.78
C PHE A 65 -13.96 -11.70 22.70
N PHE A 66 -13.86 -12.25 21.48
CA PHE A 66 -14.77 -11.96 20.38
C PHE A 66 -15.74 -13.11 20.21
N ASP A 67 -17.02 -12.83 20.41
CA ASP A 67 -18.10 -13.73 20.02
C ASP A 67 -18.59 -13.35 18.62
N PHE A 68 -18.46 -14.30 17.69
CA PHE A 68 -18.86 -14.15 16.29
C PHE A 68 -20.07 -15.02 15.95
N THR A 69 -20.67 -15.71 16.92
CA THR A 69 -21.75 -16.66 16.66
C THR A 69 -22.95 -15.94 16.04
N GLY A 70 -23.39 -16.45 14.88
CA GLY A 70 -24.53 -15.90 14.14
C GLY A 70 -24.24 -14.61 13.36
N MET A 71 -23.01 -14.09 13.44
CA MET A 71 -22.57 -12.94 12.64
C MET A 71 -22.05 -13.40 11.28
N THR A 72 -22.32 -12.63 10.23
CA THR A 72 -21.70 -12.90 8.92
C THR A 72 -20.20 -12.56 8.95
N LEU A 73 -19.43 -13.15 8.01
CA LEU A 73 -17.98 -12.97 7.96
C LEU A 73 -17.55 -11.50 7.92
N ASP A 74 -18.24 -10.67 7.13
CA ASP A 74 -17.99 -9.23 7.03
C ASP A 74 -18.32 -8.47 8.31
N GLN A 75 -19.41 -8.81 9.00
CA GLN A 75 -19.77 -8.20 10.28
C GLN A 75 -18.74 -8.54 11.36
N SER A 76 -18.35 -9.81 11.44
CA SER A 76 -17.32 -10.29 12.37
C SER A 76 -15.98 -9.59 12.13
N LEU A 77 -15.58 -9.46 10.86
CA LEU A 77 -14.32 -8.80 10.49
C LEU A 77 -14.32 -7.31 10.86
N ARG A 78 -15.42 -6.59 10.60
CA ARG A 78 -15.59 -5.19 11.02
C ARG A 78 -15.58 -5.06 12.54
N TYR A 79 -16.27 -5.94 13.24
CA TYR A 79 -16.30 -5.93 14.70
C TYR A 79 -14.90 -6.13 15.28
N PHE A 80 -14.15 -7.09 14.73
CA PHE A 80 -12.77 -7.34 15.10
C PHE A 80 -11.85 -6.13 14.86
N PHE A 81 -11.96 -5.48 13.70
CA PHE A 81 -11.15 -4.29 13.36
C PHE A 81 -11.46 -3.04 14.18
N LYS A 82 -12.64 -2.96 14.82
CA LYS A 82 -12.93 -1.88 15.77
C LYS A 82 -12.12 -1.96 17.07
N ALA A 83 -11.54 -3.13 17.39
CA ALA A 83 -10.80 -3.30 18.63
C ALA A 83 -9.35 -2.77 18.55
N PHE A 84 -8.74 -2.74 17.36
CA PHE A 84 -7.33 -2.36 17.22
C PHE A 84 -6.97 -1.83 15.83
N SER A 85 -5.78 -1.21 15.73
CA SER A 85 -5.22 -0.78 14.44
C SER A 85 -4.39 -1.90 13.82
N LEU A 86 -4.79 -2.40 12.64
CA LEU A 86 -4.04 -3.41 11.90
C LEU A 86 -2.82 -2.78 11.19
N ALA A 87 -1.86 -2.30 11.98
CA ALA A 87 -0.56 -1.80 11.54
C ALA A 87 0.49 -2.92 11.55
N GLY A 88 1.51 -2.82 10.71
CA GLY A 88 2.57 -3.83 10.56
C GLY A 88 2.84 -4.21 9.11
N GLU A 89 3.81 -5.11 8.90
CA GLU A 89 4.14 -5.66 7.58
C GLU A 89 3.06 -6.65 7.09
N THR A 90 3.01 -6.93 5.78
CA THR A 90 1.99 -7.83 5.19
C THR A 90 1.91 -9.18 5.90
N GLN A 91 3.07 -9.80 6.20
CA GLN A 91 3.14 -11.10 6.88
C GLN A 91 2.66 -11.04 8.34
N GLU A 92 2.86 -9.92 9.04
CA GLU A 92 2.36 -9.75 10.42
C GLU A 92 0.84 -9.64 10.43
N ARG A 93 0.27 -8.87 9.50
CA ARG A 93 -1.19 -8.73 9.35
C ARG A 93 -1.84 -10.06 8.99
N GLU A 94 -1.24 -10.80 8.07
CA GLU A 94 -1.72 -12.12 7.67
C GLU A 94 -1.83 -13.07 8.87
N ARG A 95 -0.81 -13.12 9.74
CA ARG A 95 -0.87 -13.94 10.97
C ARG A 95 -2.03 -13.56 11.88
N VAL A 96 -2.31 -12.27 12.04
CA VAL A 96 -3.49 -11.82 12.81
C VAL A 96 -4.80 -12.28 12.16
N LEU A 97 -4.89 -12.22 10.82
CA LEU A 97 -6.07 -12.67 10.08
C LEU A 97 -6.27 -14.19 10.12
N VAL A 98 -5.20 -14.98 10.22
CA VAL A 98 -5.30 -16.43 10.46
C VAL A 98 -6.03 -16.69 11.78
N HIS A 99 -5.60 -16.06 12.88
CA HIS A 99 -6.27 -16.24 14.19
C HIS A 99 -7.74 -15.80 14.17
N PHE A 100 -8.06 -14.71 13.47
CA PHE A 100 -9.45 -14.30 13.24
C PHE A 100 -10.26 -15.38 12.50
N SER A 101 -9.69 -15.94 11.43
CA SER A 101 -10.35 -16.95 10.60
C SER A 101 -10.66 -18.21 11.40
N ASN A 102 -9.71 -18.66 12.24
CA ASN A 102 -9.88 -19.80 13.14
C ASN A 102 -11.01 -19.54 14.14
N ARG A 103 -11.05 -18.34 14.73
CA ARG A 103 -12.10 -17.97 15.69
C ARG A 103 -13.48 -17.87 15.03
N TYR A 104 -13.56 -17.29 13.84
CA TYR A 104 -14.83 -17.20 13.10
C TYR A 104 -15.37 -18.59 12.75
N PHE A 105 -14.51 -19.48 12.24
CA PHE A 105 -14.88 -20.86 11.93
C PHE A 105 -15.35 -21.61 13.18
N TYR A 106 -14.64 -21.46 14.31
CA TYR A 106 -15.05 -22.04 15.59
C TYR A 106 -16.45 -21.58 16.04
N CYS A 107 -16.77 -20.29 15.85
CA CYS A 107 -18.08 -19.73 16.20
C CYS A 107 -19.19 -20.09 15.20
N ASN A 108 -18.84 -20.45 13.95
CA ASN A 108 -19.76 -20.63 12.83
C ASN A 108 -19.36 -21.82 11.92
N PRO A 109 -19.27 -23.06 12.45
CA PRO A 109 -18.70 -24.20 11.73
C PRO A 109 -19.47 -24.60 10.46
N ASP A 110 -20.78 -24.32 10.41
CA ASP A 110 -21.64 -24.72 9.30
C ASP A 110 -21.76 -23.67 8.17
N THR A 111 -21.13 -22.50 8.33
CA THR A 111 -21.30 -21.39 7.38
C THR A 111 -20.38 -21.50 6.16
N ILE A 112 -19.14 -21.93 6.36
CA ILE A 112 -18.11 -22.11 5.33
C ILE A 112 -17.45 -23.46 5.61
N ALA A 113 -17.21 -24.27 4.58
CA ALA A 113 -16.85 -25.68 4.72
C ALA A 113 -15.54 -25.95 5.48
N SER A 114 -14.59 -25.02 5.49
CA SER A 114 -13.32 -25.17 6.17
C SER A 114 -12.75 -23.86 6.69
N GLN A 115 -11.84 -23.97 7.67
CA GLN A 115 -11.08 -22.85 8.19
C GLN A 115 -10.25 -22.16 7.10
N ASP A 116 -9.65 -22.93 6.19
CA ASP A 116 -8.89 -22.39 5.06
C ASP A 116 -9.80 -21.62 4.12
N GLY A 117 -11.03 -22.10 3.87
CA GLY A 117 -12.06 -21.38 3.13
C GLY A 117 -12.42 -20.03 3.77
N VAL A 118 -12.58 -19.98 5.10
CA VAL A 118 -12.80 -18.73 5.86
C VAL A 118 -11.63 -17.77 5.68
N HIS A 119 -10.40 -18.29 5.78
CA HIS A 119 -9.20 -17.48 5.64
C HIS A 119 -9.06 -16.91 4.22
N CYS A 120 -9.26 -17.74 3.20
CA CYS A 120 -9.28 -17.31 1.80
C CYS A 120 -10.29 -16.19 1.55
N LEU A 121 -11.53 -16.32 2.05
CA LEU A 121 -12.55 -15.28 1.91
C LEU A 121 -12.17 -14.00 2.67
N THR A 122 -11.61 -14.12 3.87
CA THR A 122 -11.13 -12.97 4.65
C THR A 122 -10.05 -12.20 3.87
N CYS A 123 -9.06 -12.90 3.32
CA CYS A 123 -8.01 -12.29 2.49
C CYS A 123 -8.58 -11.67 1.21
N ALA A 124 -9.52 -12.34 0.55
CA ALA A 124 -10.20 -11.82 -0.63
C ALA A 124 -10.99 -10.53 -0.33
N MET A 125 -11.64 -10.45 0.84
CA MET A 125 -12.35 -9.24 1.29
C MET A 125 -11.40 -8.09 1.61
N MET A 126 -10.20 -8.37 2.16
CA MET A 126 -9.17 -7.35 2.38
C MET A 126 -8.64 -6.77 1.06
N LEU A 127 -8.40 -7.62 0.07
CA LEU A 127 -7.99 -7.20 -1.28
C LEU A 127 -9.12 -6.43 -1.97
N LEU A 128 -10.36 -6.92 -1.87
CA LEU A 128 -11.52 -6.24 -2.43
C LEU A 128 -11.75 -4.87 -1.78
N ASN A 129 -11.57 -4.74 -0.47
CA ASN A 129 -11.70 -3.46 0.22
C ASN A 129 -10.66 -2.45 -0.29
N THR A 130 -9.42 -2.90 -0.48
CA THR A 130 -8.35 -2.08 -1.08
C THR A 130 -8.71 -1.68 -2.51
N ASP A 131 -9.35 -2.58 -3.26
CA ASP A 131 -9.77 -2.29 -4.62
C ASP A 131 -10.95 -1.33 -4.75
N LEU A 132 -11.98 -1.52 -3.93
CA LEU A 132 -13.19 -0.70 -4.00
C LEU A 132 -13.03 0.66 -3.30
N HIS A 133 -12.24 0.72 -2.23
CA HIS A 133 -12.15 1.91 -1.35
C HIS A 133 -10.74 2.47 -1.18
N GLY A 134 -9.72 1.70 -1.55
CA GLY A 134 -8.37 2.23 -1.68
C GLY A 134 -8.25 3.13 -2.90
N HIS A 135 -7.10 3.79 -3.00
CA HIS A 135 -6.76 4.61 -4.17
C HIS A 135 -6.20 3.69 -5.26
N ASN A 136 -6.97 2.69 -5.68
CA ASN A 136 -6.59 1.81 -6.76
C ASN A 136 -6.68 2.57 -8.09
N ILE A 137 -5.55 2.68 -8.78
CA ILE A 137 -5.37 3.44 -10.02
C ILE A 137 -5.83 2.54 -11.19
N GLY A 138 -7.07 2.04 -11.16
CA GLY A 138 -7.57 1.05 -12.11
C GLY A 138 -9.09 0.89 -12.10
N LYS A 139 -9.62 0.05 -13.00
CA LYS A 139 -11.04 -0.29 -12.99
C LYS A 139 -11.33 -1.14 -11.76
N LYS A 140 -12.17 -0.62 -10.86
CA LYS A 140 -12.68 -1.37 -9.71
C LYS A 140 -13.27 -2.71 -10.15
N MET A 141 -12.93 -3.75 -9.41
CA MET A 141 -13.39 -5.11 -9.58
C MET A 141 -14.91 -5.12 -9.50
N THR A 142 -15.56 -5.68 -10.53
CA THR A 142 -17.00 -5.90 -10.52
C THR A 142 -17.37 -7.12 -9.69
N CYS A 143 -18.62 -7.22 -9.24
CA CYS A 143 -19.10 -8.40 -8.51
C CYS A 143 -18.88 -9.71 -9.28
N GLN A 144 -19.03 -9.68 -10.60
CA GLN A 144 -18.76 -10.84 -11.46
C GLN A 144 -17.28 -11.20 -11.50
N GLU A 145 -16.39 -10.21 -11.55
CA GLU A 145 -14.94 -10.42 -11.50
C GLU A 145 -14.52 -10.98 -10.12
N PHE A 146 -15.13 -10.51 -9.02
CA PHE A 146 -14.89 -11.07 -7.68
C PHE A 146 -15.29 -12.54 -7.58
N ILE A 147 -16.46 -12.91 -8.11
CA ILE A 147 -16.92 -14.31 -8.15
C ILE A 147 -15.99 -15.17 -9.00
N ALA A 148 -15.62 -14.69 -10.20
CA ALA A 148 -14.75 -15.43 -11.11
C ALA A 148 -13.35 -15.67 -10.52
N ASN A 149 -12.80 -14.71 -9.78
CA ASN A 149 -11.48 -14.82 -9.16
C ASN A 149 -11.43 -15.84 -8.01
N LEU A 150 -12.57 -16.19 -7.42
CA LEU A 150 -12.67 -17.14 -6.31
C LEU A 150 -13.13 -18.54 -6.73
N GLN A 151 -13.28 -18.78 -8.05
CA GLN A 151 -13.62 -20.12 -8.55
C GLN A 151 -12.46 -21.09 -8.31
N GLY A 152 -12.77 -22.28 -7.80
CA GLY A 152 -11.80 -23.34 -7.49
C GLY A 152 -10.88 -23.07 -6.29
N VAL A 153 -11.05 -21.94 -5.59
CA VAL A 153 -10.18 -21.54 -4.46
C VAL A 153 -10.54 -22.29 -3.17
N ASN A 154 -11.77 -22.80 -3.03
CA ASN A 154 -12.21 -23.50 -1.83
C ASN A 154 -11.81 -24.99 -1.89
N GLU A 155 -10.53 -25.30 -1.67
CA GLU A 155 -10.01 -26.68 -1.70
C GLU A 155 -10.29 -27.40 -3.04
N GLY A 156 -10.29 -26.66 -4.15
CA GLY A 156 -10.64 -27.16 -5.48
C GLY A 156 -12.13 -27.07 -5.82
N GLY A 157 -12.98 -26.68 -4.87
CA GLY A 157 -14.40 -26.37 -5.06
C GLY A 157 -14.71 -24.86 -5.17
N ASP A 158 -16.00 -24.54 -5.34
CA ASP A 158 -16.51 -23.18 -5.46
C ASP A 158 -17.25 -22.73 -4.19
N PHE A 159 -17.06 -21.47 -3.78
CA PHE A 159 -17.93 -20.84 -2.79
C PHE A 159 -19.32 -20.55 -3.37
N SER A 160 -20.35 -20.53 -2.53
CA SER A 160 -21.70 -20.13 -2.95
C SER A 160 -21.71 -18.74 -3.59
N LYS A 161 -22.27 -18.63 -4.80
CA LYS A 161 -22.35 -17.35 -5.53
C LYS A 161 -23.10 -16.28 -4.74
N ASP A 162 -24.11 -16.66 -3.96
CA ASP A 162 -24.91 -15.70 -3.21
C ASP A 162 -24.15 -15.19 -1.98
N LEU A 163 -23.35 -16.04 -1.33
CA LEU A 163 -22.39 -15.61 -0.32
C LEU A 163 -21.39 -14.60 -0.90
N LEU A 164 -20.77 -14.91 -2.05
CA LEU A 164 -19.81 -14.01 -2.69
C LEU A 164 -20.42 -12.67 -3.10
N LYS A 165 -21.65 -12.66 -3.62
CA LYS A 165 -22.39 -11.42 -3.90
C LYS A 165 -22.68 -10.63 -2.64
N ALA A 166 -23.11 -11.29 -1.56
CA ALA A 166 -23.40 -10.64 -0.28
C ALA A 166 -22.15 -9.97 0.29
N LEU A 167 -21.02 -10.68 0.34
CA LEU A 167 -19.74 -10.15 0.78
C LEU A 167 -19.27 -8.99 -0.11
N TYR A 168 -19.35 -9.13 -1.43
CA TYR A 168 -18.98 -8.05 -2.35
C TYR A 168 -19.80 -6.78 -2.11
N ASN A 169 -21.12 -6.91 -1.97
CA ASN A 169 -21.99 -5.76 -1.74
C ASN A 169 -21.78 -5.16 -0.34
N SER A 170 -21.56 -5.96 0.69
CA SER A 170 -21.21 -5.47 2.03
C SER A 170 -19.94 -4.62 1.98
N ILE A 171 -18.86 -5.16 1.42
CA ILE A 171 -17.61 -4.40 1.28
C ILE A 171 -17.82 -3.17 0.41
N LYS A 172 -18.51 -3.25 -0.72
CA LYS A 172 -18.78 -2.10 -1.59
C LYS A 172 -19.53 -0.97 -0.89
N ASN A 173 -20.51 -1.31 -0.05
CA ASN A 173 -21.38 -0.34 0.61
C ASN A 173 -20.72 0.29 1.84
N GLU A 174 -19.91 -0.48 2.57
CA GLU A 174 -19.23 -0.01 3.78
C GLU A 174 -17.77 -0.45 3.73
N LYS A 175 -16.82 0.47 3.78
CA LYS A 175 -15.39 0.12 3.78
C LYS A 175 -14.97 -0.54 5.10
N LEU A 176 -13.98 -1.45 5.06
CA LEU A 176 -13.35 -1.96 6.27
C LEU A 176 -12.47 -0.87 6.87
N GLU A 177 -12.77 -0.45 8.09
CA GLU A 177 -11.98 0.50 8.86
C GLU A 177 -11.49 -0.17 10.14
N TRP A 178 -10.21 0.01 10.42
CA TRP A 178 -9.64 -0.32 11.71
C TRP A 178 -9.67 0.90 12.63
N ALA A 179 -9.67 0.65 13.93
CA ALA A 179 -9.72 1.72 14.90
C ALA A 179 -8.42 2.54 14.90
N ALA A 180 -8.56 3.86 14.78
CA ALA A 180 -7.47 4.81 15.00
C ALA A 180 -7.23 5.00 16.52
N ASP A 181 -6.00 5.37 16.89
CA ASP A 181 -5.73 5.82 18.26
C ASP A 181 -6.48 7.16 18.49
N ASP A 182 -7.13 7.32 19.65
CA ASP A 182 -8.05 8.45 19.92
C ASP A 182 -7.37 9.85 19.87
N GLU A 183 -6.05 9.91 19.81
CA GLU A 183 -5.25 11.14 19.63
C GLU A 183 -5.41 11.79 18.24
N GLU A 184 -5.80 11.05 17.20
CA GLU A 184 -6.01 11.64 15.86
C GLU A 184 -7.34 12.40 15.73
N LYS A 185 -8.31 12.14 16.62
CA LYS A 185 -9.62 12.83 16.59
C LYS A 185 -9.65 14.15 17.35
N LYS A 186 -8.61 14.50 18.13
CA LYS A 186 -8.55 15.73 18.94
C LYS A 186 -7.90 16.94 18.26
N LYS A 187 -7.34 16.81 17.05
CA LYS A 187 -6.73 17.95 16.34
C LYS A 187 -7.71 18.69 15.41
N SER A 188 -8.76 19.26 15.99
CA SER A 188 -9.43 20.54 15.67
C SER A 188 -10.78 20.62 16.43
N PRO A 189 -11.23 21.76 16.99
CA PRO A 189 -10.69 23.13 16.98
C PRO A 189 -10.35 23.70 18.39
N SER A 190 -9.61 24.82 18.37
CA SER A 190 -9.31 25.80 19.44
C SER A 190 -8.33 25.45 20.59
N GLU A 191 -7.45 26.43 20.83
CA GLU A 191 -6.53 26.66 21.97
C GLU A 191 -5.33 25.69 22.05
N GLY A 192 -4.07 26.11 21.98
CA GLY A 192 -3.48 27.39 22.37
C GLY A 192 -2.89 27.28 23.76
N THR A 193 -1.72 26.63 23.88
CA THR A 193 -0.62 27.00 24.81
C THR A 193 0.58 26.09 24.57
N ASP A 194 1.74 26.72 24.57
CA ASP A 194 3.07 26.13 24.55
C ASP A 194 3.26 25.09 25.67
N GLU A 195 4.01 24.02 25.39
CA GLU A 195 5.04 23.58 26.32
C GLU A 195 6.12 22.71 25.65
N LYS A 196 7.36 23.13 25.87
CA LYS A 196 8.60 22.43 25.51
C LYS A 196 8.80 21.24 26.45
N ALA A 197 9.10 20.05 25.91
CA ALA A 197 9.91 19.09 26.64
C ALA A 197 10.72 18.21 25.68
N ASN A 198 12.00 18.14 26.01
CA ASN A 198 13.11 17.47 25.35
C ASN A 198 13.01 15.95 25.56
N GLY A 199 13.23 15.14 24.52
CA GLY A 199 13.22 13.69 24.65
C GLY A 199 13.53 12.98 23.34
N THR A 200 14.72 12.40 23.25
CA THR A 200 15.28 11.66 22.12
C THR A 200 14.40 10.45 21.76
N HIS A 201 13.55 10.58 20.75
CA HIS A 201 12.87 9.47 20.08
C HIS A 201 13.34 9.36 18.61
N PRO A 202 13.48 8.13 18.06
CA PRO A 202 13.82 7.96 16.65
C PRO A 202 12.72 8.60 15.79
N LYS A 203 13.15 9.52 14.90
CA LYS A 203 12.27 10.35 14.06
C LYS A 203 11.27 9.46 13.31
N THR A 204 10.01 9.53 13.72
CA THR A 204 8.90 8.89 13.02
C THR A 204 8.63 9.69 11.75
N ILE A 205 8.68 9.04 10.58
CA ILE A 205 8.40 9.65 9.28
C ILE A 205 6.95 10.14 9.29
N SER A 206 6.73 11.46 9.20
CA SER A 206 5.38 12.00 9.03
C SER A 206 4.91 11.71 7.60
N ARG A 207 3.76 11.04 7.44
CA ARG A 207 3.16 10.77 6.12
C ARG A 207 2.37 11.98 5.66
N ILE A 208 2.52 12.36 4.39
CA ILE A 208 1.84 13.53 3.82
C ILE A 208 0.91 13.07 2.70
N GLY A 209 -0.39 13.27 2.91
CA GLY A 209 -1.45 12.92 1.98
C GLY A 209 -2.74 12.56 2.71
N SER A 210 -3.87 13.13 2.28
CA SER A 210 -5.20 12.63 2.66
C SER A 210 -5.57 11.50 1.70
N THR A 211 -4.85 10.38 1.76
CA THR A 211 -5.07 9.23 0.90
C THR A 211 -5.27 7.98 1.75
N THR A 212 -6.44 7.34 1.65
CA THR A 212 -6.76 6.01 2.23
C THR A 212 -5.92 4.86 1.65
N ASN A 213 -4.84 5.16 0.90
CA ASN A 213 -3.96 4.17 0.28
C ASN A 213 -2.51 4.33 0.77
N PRO A 214 -2.03 3.42 1.63
CA PRO A 214 -0.68 3.50 2.19
C PRO A 214 0.45 3.33 1.17
N PHE A 215 0.15 2.94 -0.08
CA PHE A 215 1.13 2.74 -1.14
C PHE A 215 1.47 4.02 -1.92
N LEU A 216 0.63 5.06 -1.82
CA LEU A 216 0.80 6.35 -2.53
C LEU A 216 1.11 7.52 -1.59
N ASP A 217 1.21 7.26 -0.29
CA ASP A 217 1.53 8.27 0.71
C ASP A 217 2.94 8.83 0.45
N ILE A 218 3.07 10.16 0.44
CA ILE A 218 4.35 10.82 0.24
C ILE A 218 5.14 10.72 1.56
N PRO A 219 6.26 9.98 1.61
CA PRO A 219 7.08 9.94 2.81
C PRO A 219 7.79 11.29 2.96
N HIS A 220 7.53 12.03 4.04
CA HIS A 220 8.26 13.25 4.32
C HIS A 220 9.42 12.94 5.26
N ASP A 221 10.63 12.88 4.67
CA ASP A 221 11.87 12.86 5.42
C ASP A 221 12.49 14.28 5.43
N PRO A 222 12.50 14.97 6.60
CA PRO A 222 13.11 16.28 6.71
C PRO A 222 14.63 16.26 6.48
N ASN A 223 15.30 15.10 6.58
CA ASN A 223 16.74 14.96 6.35
C ASN A 223 17.09 14.50 4.93
N ALA A 224 16.11 14.29 4.04
CA ALA A 224 16.39 13.86 2.67
C ALA A 224 17.23 14.91 1.91
N ALA A 225 18.12 14.42 1.05
CA ALA A 225 18.98 15.27 0.25
C ALA A 225 18.18 16.12 -0.76
N VAL A 226 18.60 17.37 -0.96
CA VAL A 226 18.09 18.23 -2.02
C VAL A 226 18.93 18.04 -3.27
N TYR A 227 18.29 17.64 -4.36
CA TYR A 227 18.95 17.29 -5.62
C TYR A 227 18.99 18.43 -6.63
N LYS A 228 17.94 19.28 -6.65
CA LYS A 228 17.86 20.49 -7.48
C LYS A 228 16.78 21.42 -6.93
N SER A 229 17.00 22.72 -7.05
CA SER A 229 15.98 23.74 -6.80
C SER A 229 16.00 24.82 -7.87
N GLY A 230 14.90 25.57 -7.99
CA GLY A 230 14.77 26.65 -8.96
C GLY A 230 13.32 26.94 -9.32
N PHE A 231 13.08 28.01 -10.09
CA PHE A 231 11.72 28.37 -10.47
C PHE A 231 11.20 27.51 -11.63
N LEU A 232 9.98 27.01 -11.47
CA LEU A 232 9.22 26.34 -12.52
C LEU A 232 7.79 26.88 -12.55
N ALA A 233 7.27 27.17 -13.74
CA ALA A 233 5.82 27.32 -13.89
C ALA A 233 5.22 25.95 -14.15
N ARG A 234 4.22 25.53 -13.36
CA ARG A 234 3.50 24.26 -13.54
C ARG A 234 2.14 24.48 -14.18
N LYS A 235 1.75 23.57 -15.06
CA LYS A 235 0.39 23.38 -15.54
C LYS A 235 -0.04 21.92 -15.39
N ILE A 236 -1.24 21.71 -14.83
CA ILE A 236 -1.84 20.37 -14.74
C ILE A 236 -2.51 20.06 -16.09
N HIS A 237 -2.05 18.99 -16.75
CA HIS A 237 -2.54 18.57 -18.06
C HIS A 237 -3.53 17.41 -17.95
N ALA A 238 -3.20 16.43 -17.12
CA ALA A 238 -4.06 15.30 -16.79
C ALA A 238 -4.05 15.04 -15.28
N ASP A 239 -5.23 14.72 -14.75
CA ASP A 239 -5.45 14.30 -13.37
C ASP A 239 -5.00 12.83 -13.19
N MET A 240 -5.18 12.30 -11.99
CA MET A 240 -4.98 10.87 -11.73
C MET A 240 -5.79 10.04 -12.73
N ASP A 241 -5.24 8.92 -13.18
CA ASP A 241 -5.75 8.08 -14.28
C ASP A 241 -5.52 8.62 -15.70
N GLY A 242 -4.80 9.73 -15.87
CA GLY A 242 -4.47 10.29 -17.18
C GLY A 242 -5.66 10.97 -17.87
N LYS A 243 -6.78 11.17 -17.17
CA LYS A 243 -7.93 11.94 -17.68
C LYS A 243 -7.55 13.41 -17.79
N LYS A 244 -7.90 14.05 -18.91
CA LYS A 244 -7.65 15.48 -19.12
C LYS A 244 -8.34 16.31 -18.04
N THR A 245 -7.57 17.07 -17.26
CA THR A 245 -8.06 17.94 -16.17
C THR A 245 -9.13 18.93 -16.66
N PRO A 246 -10.13 19.39 -15.90
CA PRO A 246 -11.10 20.39 -16.42
C PRO A 246 -10.44 21.73 -16.82
N ARG A 247 -10.91 22.40 -17.89
CA ARG A 247 -10.28 23.62 -18.45
C ARG A 247 -9.98 24.69 -17.40
N GLY A 248 -10.90 24.94 -16.46
CA GLY A 248 -10.74 25.94 -15.39
C GLY A 248 -9.63 25.65 -14.37
N LYS A 249 -9.10 24.43 -14.33
CA LYS A 249 -8.04 24.01 -13.40
C LYS A 249 -6.65 23.89 -14.06
N ARG A 250 -6.52 24.12 -15.39
CA ARG A 250 -5.26 23.95 -16.16
C ARG A 250 -4.41 25.23 -16.27
N GLY A 251 -4.58 26.19 -15.37
CA GLY A 251 -3.80 27.44 -15.37
C GLY A 251 -2.31 27.18 -15.11
N TRP A 252 -1.44 27.98 -15.72
CA TRP A 252 -0.03 28.02 -15.35
C TRP A 252 0.11 28.76 -14.02
N LYS A 253 0.88 28.18 -13.09
CA LYS A 253 1.21 28.80 -11.80
C LYS A 253 2.71 28.66 -11.57
N THR A 254 3.36 29.73 -11.15
CA THR A 254 4.80 29.74 -10.86
C THR A 254 5.04 29.26 -9.44
N PHE A 255 6.07 28.44 -9.27
CA PHE A 255 6.52 27.91 -8.00
C PHE A 255 8.04 27.97 -7.91
N TYR A 256 8.56 28.11 -6.69
CA TYR A 256 9.91 27.68 -6.38
C TYR A 256 9.88 26.17 -6.14
N ALA A 257 10.49 25.42 -7.06
CA ALA A 257 10.52 23.97 -7.03
C ALA A 257 11.75 23.47 -6.29
N VAL A 258 11.59 22.44 -5.45
CA VAL A 258 12.67 21.79 -4.71
C VAL A 258 12.50 20.27 -4.82
N LEU A 259 13.40 19.61 -5.52
CA LEU A 259 13.47 18.14 -5.57
C LEU A 259 14.28 17.66 -4.37
N LYS A 260 13.58 17.12 -3.37
CA LYS A 260 14.15 16.63 -2.11
C LYS A 260 13.70 15.21 -1.84
N GLY A 261 14.64 14.27 -1.71
CA GLY A 261 14.32 12.84 -1.73
C GLY A 261 13.60 12.46 -3.04
N THR A 262 12.50 11.71 -2.92
CA THR A 262 11.62 11.33 -4.04
C THR A 262 10.44 12.28 -4.22
N VAL A 263 10.54 13.51 -3.73
CA VAL A 263 9.43 14.49 -3.72
C VAL A 263 9.86 15.81 -4.35
N LEU A 264 9.07 16.29 -5.30
CA LEU A 264 9.16 17.62 -5.88
C LEU A 264 8.19 18.55 -5.14
N TYR A 265 8.73 19.34 -4.22
CA TYR A 265 7.97 20.37 -3.51
C TYR A 265 7.82 21.60 -4.40
N LEU A 266 6.61 22.18 -4.42
CA LEU A 266 6.28 23.34 -5.24
C LEU A 266 5.74 24.44 -4.34
N GLN A 267 6.63 25.37 -3.98
CA GLN A 267 6.36 26.44 -3.03
C GLN A 267 5.91 27.71 -3.73
N LYS A 268 4.88 28.38 -3.21
CA LYS A 268 4.34 29.61 -3.83
C LYS A 268 5.07 30.89 -3.38
N ASP A 269 5.55 30.94 -2.15
CA ASP A 269 6.18 32.12 -1.55
C ASP A 269 7.71 32.12 -1.72
N GLU A 270 8.38 33.20 -1.32
CA GLU A 270 9.84 33.27 -1.24
C GLU A 270 10.41 32.06 -0.50
N TYR A 271 11.20 31.26 -1.21
CA TYR A 271 11.89 30.10 -0.66
C TYR A 271 12.79 30.53 0.50
N LYS A 272 12.48 30.03 1.70
CA LYS A 272 13.28 30.22 2.90
C LYS A 272 13.65 28.84 3.44
N PRO A 273 14.94 28.43 3.42
CA PRO A 273 15.37 27.10 3.86
C PRO A 273 14.91 26.73 5.27
N GLU A 274 14.73 27.74 6.14
CA GLU A 274 14.34 27.58 7.55
C GLU A 274 12.82 27.63 7.78
N LYS A 275 12.03 27.97 6.77
CA LYS A 275 10.56 28.01 6.89
C LYS A 275 10.01 26.60 6.68
N SER A 276 9.18 26.14 7.61
CA SER A 276 8.43 24.88 7.44
C SER A 276 7.50 24.96 6.23
N LEU A 277 7.30 23.81 5.57
CA LEU A 277 6.35 23.71 4.45
C LEU A 277 4.94 23.99 4.96
N SER A 278 4.21 24.87 4.28
CA SER A 278 2.80 25.10 4.58
C SER A 278 1.94 23.93 4.12
N GLU A 279 0.73 23.78 4.66
CA GLU A 279 -0.23 22.77 4.15
C GLU A 279 -0.50 22.92 2.65
N GLU A 280 -0.43 24.14 2.12
CA GLU A 280 -0.63 24.39 0.69
C GLU A 280 0.57 23.92 -0.14
N ASP A 281 1.80 24.08 0.36
CA ASP A 281 3.00 23.55 -0.30
C ASP A 281 2.97 22.02 -0.35
N LEU A 282 2.50 21.40 0.74
CA LEU A 282 2.31 19.96 0.83
C LEU A 282 1.24 19.45 -0.14
N LYS A 283 0.13 20.18 -0.32
CA LYS A 283 -0.90 19.86 -1.32
C LYS A 283 -0.38 20.00 -2.76
N ASN A 284 0.63 20.84 -2.99
CA ASN A 284 1.26 21.01 -4.29
C ASN A 284 2.41 20.04 -4.55
N ALA A 285 2.87 19.29 -3.54
CA ALA A 285 3.96 18.34 -3.67
C ALA A 285 3.62 17.22 -4.66
N VAL A 286 4.64 16.80 -5.41
CA VAL A 286 4.51 15.75 -6.42
C VAL A 286 5.56 14.69 -6.12
N SER A 287 5.13 13.45 -5.88
CA SER A 287 6.09 12.36 -5.77
C SER A 287 6.63 11.97 -7.14
N VAL A 288 7.94 11.75 -7.21
CA VAL A 288 8.65 11.41 -8.45
C VAL A 288 9.06 9.93 -8.54
N HIS A 289 8.64 9.08 -7.60
CA HIS A 289 8.80 7.62 -7.74
C HIS A 289 8.16 7.15 -9.05
N HIS A 290 8.89 6.35 -9.81
CA HIS A 290 8.53 5.87 -11.15
C HIS A 290 8.06 6.96 -12.12
N ALA A 291 8.46 8.21 -11.90
CA ALA A 291 8.10 9.28 -12.80
C ALA A 291 9.05 9.29 -14.01
N LEU A 292 8.52 9.75 -15.13
CA LEU A 292 9.27 10.02 -16.35
C LEU A 292 9.15 11.51 -16.68
N ALA A 293 10.27 12.21 -16.67
CA ALA A 293 10.40 13.55 -17.21
C ALA A 293 10.96 13.48 -18.63
N SER A 294 10.34 14.20 -19.56
CA SER A 294 10.79 14.31 -20.95
C SER A 294 10.48 15.68 -21.52
N LYS A 295 11.10 16.05 -22.65
CA LYS A 295 10.73 17.27 -23.37
C LYS A 295 9.29 17.15 -23.88
N ALA A 296 8.47 18.17 -23.67
CA ALA A 296 7.09 18.20 -24.18
C ALA A 296 7.08 18.55 -25.67
N THR A 297 7.43 17.60 -26.53
CA THR A 297 7.46 17.78 -28.01
C THR A 297 6.08 18.08 -28.59
N ASP A 298 5.02 17.66 -27.90
CA ASP A 298 3.62 17.89 -28.25
C ASP A 298 3.04 19.22 -27.72
N TYR A 299 3.88 20.09 -27.14
CA TYR A 299 3.44 21.37 -26.56
C TYR A 299 4.27 22.56 -27.05
N GLU A 300 3.68 23.36 -27.94
CA GLU A 300 4.37 24.48 -28.60
C GLU A 300 4.05 25.87 -28.02
N LYS A 301 3.07 25.96 -27.11
CA LYS A 301 2.57 27.28 -26.64
C LYS A 301 3.55 28.05 -25.75
N LYS A 302 4.54 27.37 -25.18
CA LYS A 302 5.60 27.97 -24.36
C LYS A 302 6.91 27.25 -24.65
N PRO A 303 8.05 27.97 -24.69
CA PRO A 303 9.35 27.33 -24.83
C PRO A 303 9.75 26.61 -23.53
N ASN A 304 10.74 25.73 -23.64
CA ASN A 304 11.41 25.10 -22.49
C ASN A 304 10.46 24.33 -21.56
N VAL A 305 9.49 23.63 -22.15
CA VAL A 305 8.50 22.85 -21.41
C VAL A 305 8.92 21.39 -21.33
N LEU A 306 9.06 20.89 -20.11
CA LEU A 306 9.16 19.46 -19.81
C LEU A 306 7.80 18.91 -19.40
N LYS A 307 7.55 17.65 -19.75
CA LYS A 307 6.40 16.84 -19.39
C LYS A 307 6.84 15.86 -18.31
N LEU A 308 6.17 15.89 -17.17
CA LEU A 308 6.33 14.93 -16.09
C LEU A 308 5.10 14.02 -16.05
N LYS A 309 5.30 12.72 -16.27
CA LYS A 309 4.28 11.68 -16.08
C LYS A 309 4.64 10.90 -14.82
N THR A 310 3.76 10.89 -13.83
CA THR A 310 3.96 10.26 -12.51
C THR A 310 3.46 8.81 -12.47
N ALA A 311 3.81 8.06 -11.42
CA ALA A 311 3.33 6.68 -11.20
C ALA A 311 1.80 6.52 -11.28
N ASP A 312 1.06 7.54 -10.83
CA ASP A 312 -0.42 7.59 -10.88
C ASP A 312 -0.99 8.18 -12.19
N TRP A 313 -0.14 8.31 -13.22
CA TRP A 313 -0.46 8.81 -14.56
C TRP A 313 -0.95 10.26 -14.63
N ARG A 314 -0.75 11.07 -13.59
CA ARG A 314 -0.87 12.52 -13.75
C ARG A 314 0.13 12.99 -14.80
N VAL A 315 -0.29 13.98 -15.58
CA VAL A 315 0.60 14.65 -16.54
C VAL A 315 0.69 16.11 -16.14
N LEU A 316 1.89 16.52 -15.76
CA LEU A 316 2.22 17.89 -15.41
C LEU A 316 3.18 18.45 -16.45
N LEU A 317 2.94 19.68 -16.88
CA LEU A 317 3.87 20.43 -17.71
C LEU A 317 4.59 21.44 -16.83
N PHE A 318 5.91 21.50 -16.95
CA PHE A 318 6.73 22.50 -16.27
C PHE A 318 7.51 23.32 -17.28
N GLN A 319 7.38 24.64 -17.19
CA GLN A 319 8.18 25.58 -17.96
C GLN A 319 9.41 25.97 -17.14
N ALA A 320 10.59 25.70 -17.69
CA ALA A 320 11.87 26.15 -17.16
C ALA A 320 12.29 27.49 -17.79
N GLN A 321 13.29 28.14 -17.19
CA GLN A 321 13.78 29.45 -17.64
C GLN A 321 14.57 29.36 -18.96
N SER A 322 15.34 28.28 -19.15
CA SER A 322 16.17 28.05 -20.34
C SER A 322 16.12 26.58 -20.79
N PRO A 323 16.58 26.26 -22.02
CA PRO A 323 16.73 24.88 -22.47
C PRO A 323 17.64 24.05 -21.55
N GLU A 324 18.72 24.63 -21.05
CA GLU A 324 19.69 23.99 -20.15
C GLU A 324 19.04 23.66 -18.81
N GLU A 325 18.26 24.59 -18.25
CA GLU A 325 17.51 24.35 -17.02
C GLU A 325 16.44 23.28 -17.21
N MET A 326 15.73 23.29 -18.34
CA MET A 326 14.77 22.23 -18.67
C MET A 326 15.45 20.86 -18.68
N GLN A 327 16.59 20.74 -19.36
CA GLN A 327 17.34 19.48 -19.42
C GLN A 327 17.90 19.08 -18.05
N GLY A 328 18.38 20.05 -17.26
CA GLY A 328 18.85 19.81 -15.90
C GLY A 328 17.76 19.27 -14.98
N TRP A 329 16.52 19.77 -15.11
CA TRP A 329 15.36 19.23 -14.39
C TRP A 329 14.99 17.82 -14.85
N ILE A 330 14.95 17.57 -16.17
CA ILE A 330 14.67 16.25 -16.74
C ILE A 330 15.67 15.21 -16.20
N ASN A 331 16.98 15.49 -16.34
CA ASN A 331 18.03 14.58 -15.92
C ASN A 331 17.96 14.28 -14.43
N LYS A 332 17.73 15.31 -13.59
CA LYS A 332 17.72 15.11 -12.13
C LYS A 332 16.47 14.36 -11.66
N ILE A 333 15.30 14.63 -12.24
CA ILE A 333 14.08 13.91 -11.91
C ILE A 333 14.20 12.45 -12.31
N ASN A 334 14.65 12.15 -13.54
CA ASN A 334 14.80 10.77 -14.02
C ASN A 334 15.85 10.01 -13.19
N CYS A 335 17.00 10.63 -12.91
CA CYS A 335 18.02 10.03 -12.05
C CYS A 335 17.48 9.69 -10.65
N VAL A 336 16.76 10.60 -9.99
CA VAL A 336 16.15 10.33 -8.68
C VAL A 336 15.11 9.21 -8.79
N ALA A 337 14.26 9.22 -9.81
CA ALA A 337 13.28 8.17 -10.04
C ALA A 337 13.96 6.80 -10.23
N ALA A 338 14.98 6.71 -11.09
CA ALA A 338 15.68 5.46 -11.38
C ALA A 338 16.43 4.91 -10.16
N VAL A 339 17.13 5.78 -9.42
CA VAL A 339 17.96 5.37 -8.27
C VAL A 339 17.11 4.96 -7.07
N PHE A 340 15.99 5.64 -6.82
CA PHE A 340 15.26 5.47 -5.55
C PHE A 340 13.94 4.72 -5.66
N SER A 341 13.38 4.49 -6.85
CA SER A 341 12.09 3.78 -6.95
C SER A 341 12.22 2.30 -6.59
N ALA A 342 11.42 1.85 -5.61
CA ALA A 342 11.33 0.44 -5.26
C ALA A 342 10.70 -0.39 -6.41
N PRO A 343 10.99 -1.69 -6.51
CA PRO A 343 10.42 -2.53 -7.55
C PRO A 343 8.88 -2.55 -7.49
N PRO A 344 8.18 -2.66 -8.64
CA PRO A 344 6.74 -2.86 -8.67
C PRO A 344 6.32 -4.10 -7.86
N PHE A 345 5.14 -4.06 -7.24
CA PHE A 345 4.62 -5.27 -6.60
C PHE A 345 4.32 -6.36 -7.64
N PRO A 346 4.56 -7.63 -7.30
CA PRO A 346 4.16 -8.74 -8.17
C PRO A 346 2.65 -8.68 -8.43
N ALA A 347 2.25 -8.97 -9.67
CA ALA A 347 0.84 -9.05 -10.02
C ALA A 347 0.15 -10.14 -9.16
N ALA A 348 -1.09 -9.89 -8.75
CA ALA A 348 -1.85 -10.87 -7.98
C ALA A 348 -2.02 -12.17 -8.80
N ILE A 349 -1.79 -13.32 -8.16
CA ILE A 349 -1.66 -14.65 -8.81
C ILE A 349 -2.92 -15.09 -9.60
N GLY A 350 -4.05 -14.38 -9.51
CA GLY A 350 -5.27 -14.64 -10.30
C GLY A 350 -5.57 -13.66 -11.45
N SER A 351 -4.81 -12.59 -11.65
CA SER A 351 -5.18 -11.49 -12.58
C SER A 351 -4.83 -11.70 -14.05
N GLN A 352 -4.32 -12.88 -14.42
CA GLN A 352 -3.68 -13.14 -15.74
C GLN A 352 -4.64 -13.09 -16.95
N LYS A 353 -5.96 -12.95 -16.76
CA LYS A 353 -6.93 -12.90 -17.88
C LYS A 353 -7.10 -11.50 -18.50
N LYS A 354 -6.68 -10.42 -17.83
CA LYS A 354 -6.83 -9.03 -18.31
C LYS A 354 -5.63 -8.17 -17.91
N PHE A 355 -5.27 -7.19 -18.73
CA PHE A 355 -4.19 -6.27 -18.40
C PHE A 355 -4.60 -5.35 -17.23
N SER A 356 -3.81 -5.38 -16.16
CA SER A 356 -3.89 -4.43 -15.06
C SER A 356 -2.51 -3.83 -14.81
N ARG A 357 -2.45 -2.52 -14.61
CA ARG A 357 -1.19 -1.84 -14.27
C ARG A 357 -0.63 -2.39 -12.96
N PRO A 358 0.69 -2.62 -12.86
CA PRO A 358 1.32 -2.96 -11.60
C PRO A 358 1.15 -1.85 -10.57
N LEU A 359 1.09 -2.23 -9.30
CA LEU A 359 1.13 -1.28 -8.20
C LEU A 359 2.59 -0.83 -7.99
N LEU A 360 2.80 0.49 -8.07
CA LEU A 360 4.09 1.12 -7.95
C LEU A 360 4.22 1.74 -6.55
N PRO A 361 5.08 1.19 -5.67
CA PRO A 361 5.23 1.70 -4.31
C PRO A 361 5.96 3.05 -4.26
N ALA A 362 5.49 3.96 -3.40
CA ALA A 362 6.18 5.22 -3.10
C ALA A 362 7.40 5.07 -2.16
N THR A 363 7.75 3.84 -1.76
CA THR A 363 8.90 3.55 -0.90
C THR A 363 10.22 3.59 -1.67
N THR A 364 11.30 3.91 -0.97
CA THR A 364 12.65 3.83 -1.53
C THR A 364 13.09 2.37 -1.72
N THR A 365 13.79 2.08 -2.81
CA THR A 365 14.41 0.77 -3.05
C THR A 365 15.39 0.40 -1.93
N LYS A 366 15.47 -0.90 -1.61
CA LYS A 366 16.49 -1.47 -0.71
C LYS A 366 17.69 -2.04 -1.47
N LEU A 367 17.63 -2.02 -2.80
CA LEU A 367 18.70 -2.51 -3.66
C LEU A 367 19.89 -1.54 -3.63
N SER A 368 21.10 -2.08 -3.73
CA SER A 368 22.28 -1.29 -4.05
C SER A 368 22.15 -0.67 -5.45
N GLN A 369 22.96 0.35 -5.75
CA GLN A 369 22.92 1.00 -7.07
C GLN A 369 23.24 0.02 -8.22
N GLU A 370 24.14 -0.92 -8.00
CA GLU A 370 24.49 -1.95 -8.99
C GLU A 370 23.33 -2.94 -9.21
N GLU A 371 22.70 -3.41 -8.15
CA GLU A 371 21.52 -4.28 -8.23
C GLU A 371 20.33 -3.57 -8.87
N GLN A 372 20.13 -2.30 -8.54
CA GLN A 372 19.08 -1.45 -9.12
C GLN A 372 19.31 -1.28 -10.63
N LEU A 373 20.54 -1.00 -11.06
CA LEU A 373 20.89 -0.89 -12.47
C LEU A 373 20.63 -2.21 -13.21
N LYS A 374 21.12 -3.32 -12.67
CA LYS A 374 20.89 -4.66 -13.25
C LYS A 374 19.40 -5.00 -13.33
N SER A 375 18.62 -4.59 -12.33
CA SER A 375 17.16 -4.75 -12.34
C SER A 375 16.51 -3.95 -13.47
N HIS A 376 16.91 -2.70 -13.69
CA HIS A 376 16.41 -1.88 -14.79
C HIS A 376 16.80 -2.43 -16.16
N GLU A 377 18.04 -2.89 -16.34
CA GLU A 377 18.49 -3.52 -17.59
C GLU A 377 17.69 -4.79 -17.92
N SER A 378 17.46 -5.64 -16.90
CA SER A 378 16.65 -6.85 -17.04
C SER A 378 15.20 -6.50 -17.39
N LYS A 379 14.64 -5.49 -16.71
CA LYS A 379 13.28 -5.00 -16.94
C LYS A 379 13.13 -4.40 -18.34
N LEU A 380 14.10 -3.62 -18.81
CA LEU A 380 14.09 -3.05 -20.16
C LEU A 380 14.04 -4.15 -21.22
N LYS A 381 14.88 -5.18 -21.11
CA LYS A 381 14.87 -6.34 -22.02
C LYS A 381 13.53 -7.06 -22.01
N GLN A 382 12.98 -7.32 -20.82
CA GLN A 382 11.69 -7.98 -20.67
C GLN A 382 10.55 -7.17 -21.30
N ILE A 383 10.43 -5.88 -20.97
CA ILE A 383 9.31 -5.04 -21.41
C ILE A 383 9.41 -4.74 -22.91
N THR A 384 10.62 -4.57 -23.45
CA THR A 384 10.82 -4.41 -24.90
C THR A 384 10.33 -5.66 -25.66
N THR A 385 10.64 -6.84 -25.13
CA THR A 385 10.17 -8.12 -25.68
C THR A 385 8.64 -8.23 -25.60
N GLU A 386 8.06 -7.92 -24.43
CA GLU A 386 6.61 -7.95 -24.23
C GLU A 386 5.88 -6.94 -25.14
N LEU A 387 6.44 -5.75 -25.37
CA LEU A 387 5.88 -4.75 -26.29
C LEU A 387 5.90 -5.24 -27.73
N ALA A 388 7.01 -5.86 -28.17
CA ALA A 388 7.11 -6.43 -29.50
C ALA A 388 6.10 -7.56 -29.71
N GLU A 389 5.97 -8.47 -28.74
CA GLU A 389 4.97 -9.54 -28.74
C GLU A 389 3.54 -8.98 -28.77
N HIS A 390 3.21 -8.02 -27.90
CA HIS A 390 1.90 -7.37 -27.87
C HIS A 390 1.54 -6.72 -29.23
N ARG A 391 2.51 -6.05 -29.87
CA ARG A 391 2.33 -5.42 -31.19
C ARG A 391 2.19 -6.41 -32.34
N SER A 392 2.70 -7.64 -32.18
CA SER A 392 2.58 -8.71 -33.20
C SER A 392 1.18 -9.35 -33.31
N TYR A 393 0.33 -9.18 -32.28
CA TYR A 393 -1.05 -9.70 -32.25
C TYR A 393 -2.08 -8.57 -32.09
N PRO A 394 -2.25 -7.68 -33.09
CA PRO A 394 -3.25 -6.63 -33.01
C PRO A 394 -4.67 -7.20 -33.06
N PRO A 395 -5.64 -6.62 -32.33
CA PRO A 395 -7.04 -7.08 -32.34
C PRO A 395 -7.67 -6.87 -33.72
N ASP A 396 -8.49 -7.83 -34.18
CA ASP A 396 -9.23 -7.70 -35.44
C ASP A 396 -10.22 -6.52 -35.37
N LYS A 397 -10.45 -5.86 -36.51
CA LYS A 397 -11.33 -4.69 -36.66
C LYS A 397 -12.79 -5.00 -36.29
N LYS A 398 -13.18 -6.29 -36.25
CA LYS A 398 -14.53 -6.76 -35.89
C LYS A 398 -14.73 -7.04 -34.40
N VAL A 399 -13.68 -6.88 -33.58
CA VAL A 399 -13.71 -7.18 -32.15
C VAL A 399 -14.46 -6.09 -31.37
N LYS A 400 -15.01 -6.44 -30.20
CA LYS A 400 -15.69 -5.51 -29.29
C LYS A 400 -14.77 -4.33 -28.93
N ALA A 401 -15.32 -3.11 -28.94
CA ALA A 401 -14.60 -1.87 -28.62
C ALA A 401 -13.79 -1.94 -27.31
N LYS A 402 -14.30 -2.67 -26.31
CA LYS A 402 -13.64 -2.86 -25.01
C LYS A 402 -12.29 -3.58 -25.11
N GLU A 403 -12.15 -4.56 -26.00
CA GLU A 403 -10.91 -5.30 -26.18
C GLU A 403 -9.87 -4.46 -26.95
N ILE A 404 -10.33 -3.60 -27.87
CA ILE A 404 -9.49 -2.61 -28.55
C ILE A 404 -8.95 -1.59 -27.54
N ASP A 405 -9.78 -1.12 -26.61
CA ASP A 405 -9.36 -0.19 -25.56
C ASP A 405 -8.36 -0.82 -24.59
N GLU A 406 -8.55 -2.10 -24.23
CA GLU A 406 -7.61 -2.86 -23.40
C GLU A 406 -6.26 -3.04 -24.10
N TYR A 407 -6.27 -3.38 -25.39
CA TYR A 407 -5.06 -3.47 -26.20
C TYR A 407 -4.27 -2.16 -26.23
N LYS A 408 -4.96 -1.03 -26.48
CA LYS A 408 -4.35 0.31 -26.49
C LYS A 408 -3.79 0.71 -25.12
N LEU A 409 -4.48 0.32 -24.05
CA LEU A 409 -4.05 0.61 -22.69
C LEU A 409 -2.75 -0.13 -22.36
N LYS A 410 -2.67 -1.43 -22.70
CA LYS A 410 -1.46 -2.24 -22.53
C LYS A 410 -0.31 -1.71 -23.39
N ASP A 411 -0.57 -1.36 -24.64
CA ASP A 411 0.44 -0.80 -25.56
C ASP A 411 1.05 0.50 -25.00
N HIS A 412 0.21 1.46 -24.61
CA HIS A 412 0.68 2.72 -24.02
C HIS A 412 1.41 2.52 -22.68
N TYR A 413 1.01 1.54 -21.88
CA TYR A 413 1.75 1.21 -20.66
C TYR A 413 3.14 0.67 -20.97
N LEU A 414 3.25 -0.32 -21.86
CA LEU A 414 4.52 -0.95 -22.20
C LEU A 414 5.47 0.06 -22.87
N GLU A 415 4.96 0.88 -23.79
CA GLU A 415 5.75 1.96 -24.40
C GLU A 415 6.26 2.97 -23.37
N PHE A 416 5.42 3.34 -22.40
CA PHE A 416 5.83 4.21 -21.30
C PHE A 416 6.94 3.58 -20.45
N GLU A 417 6.82 2.29 -20.10
CA GLU A 417 7.81 1.59 -19.29
C GLU A 417 9.14 1.38 -20.03
N VAL A 418 9.12 1.16 -21.35
CA VAL A 418 10.35 1.14 -22.17
C VAL A 418 11.05 2.49 -22.06
N CYS A 419 10.36 3.59 -22.37
CA CYS A 419 10.95 4.92 -22.29
C CYS A 419 11.44 5.28 -20.88
N TRP A 420 10.76 4.77 -19.84
CA TRP A 420 11.18 4.98 -18.46
C TRP A 420 12.44 4.19 -18.10
N ALA A 421 12.58 2.96 -18.60
CA ALA A 421 13.74 2.11 -18.31
C ALA A 421 14.97 2.48 -19.16
N GLU A 422 14.81 3.24 -20.24
CA GLU A 422 15.91 3.75 -21.07
C GLU A 422 16.61 4.99 -20.48
N VAL A 423 15.92 5.79 -19.65
CA VAL A 423 16.43 7.05 -19.06
C VAL A 423 17.00 6.85 -17.67
#